data_AF-A0A7G8HFA3-F1
#
_entry.id   AF-A0A7G8HFA3-F1
#
_cell.length_a   1.000
_cell.length_b   1.000
_cell.length_c   1.000
_cell.angle_alpha   90.00
_cell.angle_beta   90.00
_cell.angle_gamma   90.00
#
_symmetry.space_group_name_H-M   'P 1'
#
loop_
_entity.id
_entity.type
_entity.pdbx_description
1 polymer ?
#
loop_
_entity_poly.entity_id
_entity_poly.type
_entity_poly.pdbx_seq_one_letter_code
_entity_poly.pdbx_strand_id
1 'polypeptide(L)'
;MRLKPFTRSSMLAVAAGLGLGWSSVMQPLHAATDVALVSGAFRRSIPVKEFEHLAETGEAIGLLGDLLELSGQEPQEVSKMLNQSLELPLVLTSRLINTRIGEAILRRASRIIYPIYTPEPEVSVPAIRAGVINGLQSEEGLTAVSFLKGYPNAVMAVNLPALFGVIEKAESIAGLVQFFSDSPLDGMKDAQP
;
A
#
# COMPACT_ATOMS: atom_id res chain seq x y z
N MET A 1 79.67 32.99 -0.78
CA MET A 1 79.55 33.34 -2.22
C MET A 1 79.44 32.05 -3.01
N ARG A 2 78.24 31.75 -3.57
CA ARG A 2 77.90 30.82 -4.70
C ARG A 2 78.37 29.35 -4.62
N LEU A 3 77.66 28.29 -5.04
CA LEU A 3 76.33 28.03 -5.62
C LEU A 3 76.12 26.48 -5.57
N LYS A 4 74.86 26.05 -5.68
CA LYS A 4 74.28 24.69 -5.78
C LYS A 4 75.02 23.68 -6.71
N PRO A 5 74.75 22.35 -6.64
CA PRO A 5 73.49 21.83 -7.20
C PRO A 5 72.76 20.78 -6.35
N PHE A 6 71.43 20.94 -6.36
CA PHE A 6 70.43 19.95 -6.00
C PHE A 6 70.20 19.04 -7.21
N THR A 7 70.13 17.74 -6.98
CA THR A 7 69.55 16.73 -7.87
C THR A 7 68.49 15.98 -7.05
N ARG A 8 67.22 16.37 -7.15
CA ARG A 8 66.17 15.69 -7.97
C ARG A 8 66.10 14.19 -7.72
N SER A 9 65.14 13.75 -6.91
CA SER A 9 64.37 12.52 -7.12
C SER A 9 63.10 12.51 -6.25
N SER A 10 61.96 12.57 -6.93
CA SER A 10 60.61 12.08 -6.56
C SER A 10 60.00 12.50 -5.21
N MET A 11 59.16 13.54 -5.18
CA MET A 11 57.70 13.48 -5.39
C MET A 11 56.92 12.70 -4.32
N LEU A 12 56.10 13.47 -3.60
CA LEU A 12 54.78 13.13 -3.05
C LEU A 12 54.74 12.18 -1.84
N ALA A 13 55.04 12.75 -0.66
CA ALA A 13 54.58 12.20 0.61
C ALA A 13 53.08 12.49 0.78
N VAL A 14 52.34 11.40 0.95
CA VAL A 14 50.89 11.26 1.06
C VAL A 14 50.29 12.26 2.06
N ALA A 15 49.39 13.11 1.56
CA ALA A 15 48.46 13.85 2.40
C ALA A 15 47.49 12.85 3.04
N ALA A 16 47.46 12.82 4.37
CA ALA A 16 46.42 12.17 5.15
C ALA A 16 45.10 12.90 4.92
N GLY A 17 44.36 12.48 3.90
CA GLY A 17 43.02 12.96 3.60
C GLY A 17 42.00 12.30 4.53
N LEU A 18 41.51 13.06 5.50
CA LEU A 18 40.23 12.82 6.17
C LEU A 18 39.13 12.75 5.10
N GLY A 19 38.67 11.55 4.80
CA GLY A 19 37.70 11.30 3.74
C GLY A 19 36.82 10.09 4.00
N LEU A 20 36.48 9.81 5.27
CA LEU A 20 35.32 8.97 5.59
C LEU A 20 34.07 9.84 5.44
N GLY A 21 33.79 10.20 4.19
CA GLY A 21 32.55 10.82 3.77
C GLY A 21 31.43 9.80 3.95
N TRP A 22 30.65 10.06 4.99
CA TRP A 22 29.37 9.46 5.35
C TRP A 22 28.42 9.50 4.14
N SER A 23 28.57 8.58 3.21
CA SER A 23 27.55 8.35 2.18
C SER A 23 26.47 7.50 2.84
N SER A 24 25.61 8.18 3.59
CA SER A 24 24.25 7.71 3.86
C SER A 24 23.65 7.39 2.50
N VAL A 25 23.63 6.11 2.14
CA VAL A 25 22.80 5.62 1.04
C VAL A 25 21.38 5.87 1.49
N MET A 26 20.84 7.04 1.14
CA MET A 26 19.41 7.31 1.17
C MET A 26 18.82 6.36 0.14
N GLN A 27 18.50 5.13 0.56
CA GLN A 27 17.72 4.24 -0.28
C GLN A 27 16.41 4.98 -0.54
N PRO A 28 16.02 5.23 -1.80
CA PRO A 28 14.71 5.76 -2.09
C PRO A 28 13.71 4.84 -1.43
N LEU A 29 12.89 5.37 -0.53
CA LEU A 29 11.74 4.64 -0.02
C LEU A 29 10.82 4.46 -1.23
N HIS A 30 10.93 3.31 -1.90
CA HIS A 30 10.20 3.03 -3.12
C HIS A 30 8.72 2.88 -2.76
N ALA A 31 7.97 3.98 -2.89
CA ALA A 31 6.52 3.97 -2.96
C ALA A 31 6.05 3.15 -4.16
N ALA A 32 4.83 2.61 -4.11
CA ALA A 32 4.22 2.10 -5.33
C ALA A 32 4.05 3.26 -6.32
N THR A 33 4.55 3.04 -7.53
CA THR A 33 4.34 3.94 -8.67
C THR A 33 3.09 3.55 -9.43
N ASP A 34 2.73 2.27 -9.43
CA ASP A 34 1.63 1.72 -10.20
C ASP A 34 0.83 0.67 -9.41
N VAL A 35 -0.49 0.69 -9.61
CA VAL A 35 -1.42 -0.34 -9.21
C VAL A 35 -1.81 -1.16 -10.44
N ALA A 36 -1.42 -2.42 -10.47
CA ALA A 36 -1.74 -3.32 -11.56
C ALA A 36 -2.99 -4.14 -11.26
N LEU A 37 -4.07 -3.88 -11.97
CA LEU A 37 -5.29 -4.68 -11.95
C LEU A 37 -5.07 -5.98 -12.73
N VAL A 38 -5.27 -7.12 -12.08
CA VAL A 38 -4.97 -8.46 -12.62
C VAL A 38 -6.21 -9.34 -12.62
N SER A 39 -6.48 -9.98 -13.77
CA SER A 39 -7.50 -11.03 -13.90
C SER A 39 -7.05 -12.05 -14.97
N GLY A 40 -6.59 -13.22 -14.53
CA GLY A 40 -6.01 -14.21 -15.45
C GLY A 40 -4.83 -13.63 -16.23
N ALA A 41 -4.90 -13.67 -17.57
CA ALA A 41 -3.89 -13.07 -18.45
C ALA A 41 -4.05 -11.55 -18.62
N PHE A 42 -5.19 -10.97 -18.20
CA PHE A 42 -5.42 -9.54 -18.27
C PHE A 42 -4.65 -8.83 -17.15
N ARG A 43 -3.87 -7.82 -17.55
CA ARG A 43 -3.15 -6.93 -16.64
C ARG A 43 -3.18 -5.50 -17.18
N ARG A 44 -3.61 -4.55 -16.34
CA ARG A 44 -3.55 -3.11 -16.63
C ARG A 44 -3.00 -2.35 -15.43
N SER A 45 -2.01 -1.51 -15.66
CA SER A 45 -1.39 -0.69 -14.62
C SER A 45 -1.97 0.71 -14.65
N ILE A 46 -2.40 1.19 -13.49
CA ILE A 46 -2.87 2.55 -13.23
C ILE A 46 -1.83 3.22 -12.33
N PRO A 47 -1.27 4.38 -12.71
CA PRO A 47 -0.33 5.11 -11.86
C PRO A 47 -0.95 5.49 -10.52
N VAL A 48 -0.20 5.33 -9.42
CA VAL A 48 -0.63 5.78 -8.08
C VAL A 48 -1.00 7.26 -8.07
N LYS A 49 -0.34 8.07 -8.91
CA LYS A 49 -0.64 9.49 -9.11
C LYS A 49 -2.06 9.78 -9.59
N GLU A 50 -2.69 8.86 -10.33
CA GLU A 50 -4.10 9.03 -10.75
C GLU A 50 -5.04 8.87 -9.55
N PHE A 51 -4.73 7.96 -8.63
CA PHE A 51 -5.47 7.80 -7.36
C PHE A 51 -5.24 8.99 -6.43
N GLU A 52 -4.00 9.49 -6.34
CA GLU A 52 -3.67 10.72 -5.60
C GLU A 52 -4.48 11.90 -6.15
N HIS A 53 -4.47 12.09 -7.46
CA HIS A 53 -5.24 13.16 -8.11
C HIS A 53 -6.72 13.06 -7.80
N LEU A 54 -7.32 11.87 -7.95
CA LEU A 54 -8.72 11.64 -7.63
C LEU A 54 -9.03 11.93 -6.15
N ALA A 55 -8.14 11.52 -5.24
CA ALA A 55 -8.31 11.79 -3.82
C ALA A 55 -8.22 13.30 -3.51
N GLU A 56 -7.31 14.03 -4.16
CA GLU A 56 -7.09 15.46 -3.89
C GLU A 56 -8.15 16.37 -4.54
N THR A 57 -8.56 16.06 -5.77
CA THR A 57 -9.42 16.95 -6.57
C THR A 57 -10.86 16.46 -6.68
N GLY A 58 -11.11 15.18 -6.45
CA GLY A 58 -12.38 14.53 -6.76
C GLY A 58 -12.59 14.25 -8.25
N GLU A 59 -11.60 14.56 -9.11
CA GLU A 59 -11.67 14.35 -10.55
C GLU A 59 -10.86 13.11 -10.95
N ALA A 60 -11.48 12.21 -11.72
CA ALA A 60 -10.80 11.02 -12.23
C ALA A 60 -10.18 11.32 -13.60
N ILE A 61 -8.94 10.88 -13.79
CA ILE A 61 -8.17 11.11 -15.02
C ILE A 61 -7.58 9.81 -15.54
N GLY A 62 -7.13 9.82 -16.79
CA GLY A 62 -6.38 8.71 -17.38
C GLY A 62 -7.16 7.40 -17.38
N LEU A 63 -6.44 6.30 -17.14
CA LEU A 63 -7.04 4.97 -17.17
C LEU A 63 -7.97 4.74 -15.97
N LEU A 64 -7.71 5.39 -14.83
CA LEU A 64 -8.61 5.36 -13.69
C LEU A 64 -9.97 5.98 -14.04
N GLY A 65 -9.96 7.14 -14.69
CA GLY A 65 -11.18 7.81 -15.17
C GLY A 65 -12.00 6.94 -16.12
N ASP A 66 -11.36 6.39 -17.16
CA ASP A 66 -12.01 5.48 -18.12
C ASP A 66 -12.65 4.27 -17.41
N LEU A 67 -11.99 3.74 -16.38
CA LEU A 67 -12.49 2.59 -15.62
C LEU A 67 -13.68 2.95 -14.74
N LEU A 68 -13.68 4.10 -14.08
CA LEU A 68 -14.80 4.56 -13.27
C LEU A 68 -16.04 4.80 -14.14
N GLU A 69 -15.87 5.43 -15.30
CA GLU A 69 -16.96 5.64 -16.26
C GLU A 69 -17.52 4.30 -16.75
N LEU A 70 -16.66 3.37 -17.17
CA LEU A 70 -17.08 2.05 -17.64
C LEU A 70 -17.82 1.23 -16.56
N SER A 71 -17.42 1.40 -15.29
CA SER A 71 -18.02 0.69 -14.16
C SER A 71 -19.21 1.43 -13.54
N GLY A 72 -19.58 2.60 -14.06
CA GLY A 72 -20.67 3.43 -13.53
C GLY A 72 -20.41 3.95 -12.11
N GLN A 73 -19.14 4.07 -11.72
CA GLN A 73 -18.75 4.57 -10.40
C GLN A 73 -18.65 6.10 -10.44
N GLU A 74 -19.15 6.74 -9.39
CA GLU A 74 -19.09 8.19 -9.26
C GLU A 74 -17.72 8.61 -8.68
N PRO A 75 -16.94 9.47 -9.36
CA PRO A 75 -15.58 9.81 -8.93
C PRO A 75 -15.49 10.38 -7.52
N GLN A 76 -16.44 11.19 -7.09
CA GLN A 76 -16.47 11.82 -5.77
C GLN A 76 -16.74 10.78 -4.66
N GLU A 77 -17.56 9.77 -4.90
CA GLU A 77 -17.74 8.62 -3.98
C GLU A 77 -16.43 7.84 -3.81
N VAL A 78 -15.74 7.55 -4.92
CA VAL A 78 -14.44 6.86 -4.89
C VAL A 78 -13.38 7.72 -4.20
N SER A 79 -13.35 9.03 -4.47
CA SER A 79 -12.46 9.99 -3.81
C SER A 79 -12.66 9.99 -2.29
N LYS A 80 -13.92 9.97 -1.82
CA LYS A 80 -14.25 9.86 -0.41
C LYS A 80 -13.73 8.56 0.21
N MET A 81 -13.87 7.43 -0.50
CA MET A 81 -13.33 6.14 -0.05
C MET A 81 -11.80 6.15 0.01
N LEU A 82 -11.12 6.74 -0.99
CA LEU A 82 -9.67 6.84 -1.04
C LEU A 82 -9.10 7.66 0.13
N ASN A 83 -9.82 8.68 0.56
CA ASN A 83 -9.47 9.57 1.67
C ASN A 83 -9.96 9.08 3.04
N GLN A 84 -10.69 7.96 3.12
CA GLN A 84 -11.16 7.45 4.40
C GLN A 84 -9.96 7.06 5.27
N SER A 85 -9.68 7.87 6.29
CA SER A 85 -8.56 7.64 7.20
C SER A 85 -8.95 6.74 8.36
N LEU A 86 -8.06 5.81 8.68
CA LEU A 86 -8.10 4.99 9.88
C LEU A 86 -7.05 5.50 10.87
N GLU A 87 -7.50 6.29 11.84
CA GLU A 87 -6.67 6.72 12.96
C GLU A 87 -6.50 5.56 13.95
N LEU A 88 -5.41 4.82 13.80
CA LEU A 88 -5.07 3.71 14.68
C LEU A 88 -3.72 3.99 15.37
N PRO A 89 -3.58 3.76 16.69
CA PRO A 89 -2.31 3.96 17.36
C PRO A 89 -1.21 3.08 16.75
N LEU A 90 -0.18 3.70 16.15
CA LEU A 90 0.87 3.01 15.39
C LEU A 90 1.49 1.84 16.16
N VAL A 91 1.79 2.02 17.44
CA VAL A 91 2.39 0.98 18.30
C VAL A 91 1.45 -0.22 18.46
N LEU A 92 0.15 0.02 18.64
CA LEU A 92 -0.84 -1.06 18.79
C LEU A 92 -1.04 -1.78 17.46
N THR A 93 -1.17 -1.05 16.36
CA THR A 93 -1.32 -1.65 15.03
C THR A 93 -0.09 -2.48 14.67
N SER A 94 1.11 -1.94 14.88
CA SER A 94 2.37 -2.66 14.65
C SER A 94 2.46 -3.94 15.48
N ARG A 95 2.06 -3.91 16.75
CA ARG A 95 2.01 -5.13 17.58
C ARG A 95 0.99 -6.13 17.02
N LEU A 96 -0.23 -5.68 16.69
CA LEU A 96 -1.31 -6.52 16.21
C LEU A 96 -0.94 -7.25 14.91
N ILE A 97 -0.42 -6.53 13.91
CA ILE A 97 -0.05 -7.08 12.60
C ILE A 97 1.17 -8.01 12.65
N ASN A 98 1.95 -7.95 13.73
CA ASN A 98 3.06 -8.88 14.01
C ASN A 98 2.63 -10.10 14.85
N THR A 99 1.37 -10.18 15.30
CA THR A 99 0.84 -11.39 15.95
C THR A 99 0.49 -12.48 14.95
N ARG A 100 0.27 -13.72 15.42
CA ARG A 100 -0.25 -14.83 14.60
C ARG A 100 -1.59 -14.52 13.93
N ILE A 101 -2.47 -13.77 14.62
CA ILE A 101 -3.78 -13.38 14.09
C ILE A 101 -3.59 -12.32 13.00
N GLY A 102 -2.76 -11.30 13.27
CA GLY A 102 -2.40 -10.27 12.28
C GLY A 102 -1.76 -10.86 11.03
N GLU A 103 -0.80 -11.76 11.21
CA GLU A 103 -0.17 -12.53 10.13
C GLU A 103 -1.21 -13.30 9.29
N ALA A 104 -2.18 -13.94 9.93
CA ALA A 104 -3.24 -14.66 9.23
C ALA A 104 -4.21 -13.73 8.46
N ILE A 105 -4.41 -12.50 8.93
CA ILE A 105 -5.17 -11.47 8.21
C ILE A 105 -4.36 -10.99 6.99
N LEU A 106 -3.08 -10.66 7.19
CA LEU A 106 -2.19 -10.24 6.10
C LEU A 106 -2.04 -11.33 5.02
N ARG A 107 -1.99 -12.61 5.40
CA ARG A 107 -1.99 -13.75 4.46
C ARG A 107 -3.28 -13.89 3.65
N ARG A 108 -4.41 -13.38 4.16
CA ARG A 108 -5.65 -13.32 3.38
C ARG A 108 -5.62 -12.13 2.43
N ALA A 109 -5.18 -10.97 2.92
CA ALA A 109 -4.96 -9.79 2.11
C ALA A 109 -3.97 -10.05 0.96
N SER A 110 -2.93 -10.87 1.19
CA SER A 110 -1.93 -11.22 0.18
C SER A 110 -2.46 -11.99 -1.03
N ARG A 111 -3.68 -12.53 -0.95
CA ARG A 111 -4.36 -13.15 -2.10
C ARG A 111 -5.01 -12.12 -3.00
N ILE A 112 -5.27 -10.93 -2.47
CA ILE A 112 -5.90 -9.80 -3.15
C ILE A 112 -4.82 -8.85 -3.64
N ILE A 113 -3.87 -8.47 -2.78
CA ILE A 113 -2.81 -7.52 -3.10
C ILE A 113 -1.42 -8.12 -2.91
N TYR A 114 -0.51 -7.92 -3.84
CA TYR A 114 0.83 -8.50 -3.79
C TYR A 114 1.82 -7.77 -4.73
N PRO A 115 3.14 -7.90 -4.52
CA PRO A 115 4.13 -7.38 -5.46
C PRO A 115 4.04 -8.16 -6.77
N ILE A 116 3.93 -7.45 -7.90
CA ILE A 116 3.50 -8.12 -9.12
C ILE A 116 4.47 -9.18 -9.67
N TYR A 117 5.76 -9.08 -9.36
CA TYR A 117 6.79 -10.01 -9.83
C TYR A 117 7.12 -11.12 -8.83
N THR A 118 6.62 -11.01 -7.59
CA THR A 118 6.90 -11.94 -6.49
C THR A 118 5.64 -12.08 -5.62
N PRO A 119 4.61 -12.80 -6.12
CA PRO A 119 3.30 -12.90 -5.47
C PRO A 119 3.29 -13.82 -4.24
N GLU A 120 4.43 -14.45 -3.91
CA GLU A 120 4.53 -15.42 -2.83
C GLU A 120 4.17 -14.76 -1.48
N PRO A 121 3.42 -15.45 -0.59
CA PRO A 121 3.07 -14.91 0.72
C PRO A 121 4.26 -14.45 1.55
N GLU A 122 5.42 -15.11 1.40
CA GLU A 122 6.67 -14.82 2.09
C GLU A 122 7.21 -13.42 1.75
N VAL A 123 6.85 -12.88 0.58
CA VAL A 123 7.22 -11.52 0.13
C VAL A 123 6.04 -10.55 0.31
N SER A 124 4.84 -11.02 -0.02
CA SER A 124 3.63 -10.20 -0.02
C SER A 124 3.22 -9.75 1.39
N VAL A 125 3.30 -10.63 2.38
CA VAL A 125 2.92 -10.29 3.77
C VAL A 125 3.81 -9.19 4.35
N PRO A 126 5.15 -9.28 4.26
CA PRO A 126 6.02 -8.16 4.63
C PRO A 126 5.73 -6.87 3.86
N ALA A 127 5.45 -6.96 2.55
CA ALA A 127 5.16 -5.78 1.74
C ALA A 127 3.88 -5.05 2.17
N ILE A 128 2.79 -5.81 2.42
CA ILE A 128 1.54 -5.25 2.94
C ILE A 128 1.75 -4.65 4.33
N ARG A 129 2.50 -5.34 5.20
CA ARG A 129 2.82 -4.83 6.54
C ARG A 129 3.55 -3.49 6.46
N ALA A 130 4.55 -3.39 5.58
CA ALA A 130 5.28 -2.15 5.35
C ALA A 130 4.36 -1.05 4.84
N GLY A 131 3.49 -1.33 3.86
CA GLY A 131 2.48 -0.38 3.38
C GLY A 131 1.57 0.16 4.49
N VAL A 132 1.10 -0.71 5.40
CA VAL A 132 0.28 -0.30 6.55
C VAL A 132 1.08 0.56 7.53
N ILE A 133 2.29 0.15 7.90
CA ILE A 133 3.12 0.91 8.87
C ILE A 133 3.51 2.27 8.30
N ASN A 134 3.94 2.31 7.05
CA ASN A 134 4.36 3.54 6.37
C ASN A 134 3.16 4.47 6.14
N GLY A 135 2.00 3.93 5.75
CA GLY A 135 0.77 4.71 5.61
C GLY A 135 0.31 5.31 6.93
N LEU A 136 0.37 4.56 8.04
CA LEU A 136 0.07 5.08 9.38
C LEU A 136 1.02 6.19 9.86
N GLN A 137 2.22 6.28 9.28
CA GLN A 137 3.20 7.33 9.60
C GLN A 137 3.01 8.59 8.74
N SER A 138 2.13 8.57 7.74
CA SER A 138 1.78 9.76 6.95
C SER A 138 0.99 10.78 7.78
N GLU A 139 0.97 12.03 7.32
CA GLU A 139 0.28 13.12 8.02
C GLU A 139 -1.24 12.89 8.07
N GLU A 140 -1.80 12.24 7.04
CA GLU A 140 -3.23 11.95 6.92
C GLU A 140 -3.65 10.66 7.65
N GLY A 141 -2.71 9.94 8.26
CA GLY A 141 -2.94 8.61 8.81
C GLY A 141 -3.12 7.54 7.72
N LEU A 142 -3.62 6.36 8.09
CA LEU A 142 -3.78 5.27 7.13
C LEU A 142 -5.01 5.48 6.24
N THR A 143 -4.78 5.95 5.02
CA THR A 143 -5.75 6.03 3.92
C THR A 143 -5.38 5.02 2.84
N ALA A 144 -6.25 4.82 1.84
CA ALA A 144 -5.90 4.00 0.68
C ALA A 144 -4.69 4.61 -0.05
N VAL A 145 -4.67 5.93 -0.21
CA VAL A 145 -3.58 6.65 -0.88
C VAL A 145 -2.28 6.55 -0.09
N SER A 146 -2.30 6.78 1.23
CA SER A 146 -1.07 6.68 2.04
C SER A 146 -0.55 5.24 2.13
N PHE A 147 -1.43 4.25 2.08
CA PHE A 147 -1.04 2.85 1.94
C PHE A 147 -0.32 2.58 0.62
N LEU A 148 -0.87 3.04 -0.52
CA LEU A 148 -0.26 2.89 -1.84
C LEU A 148 1.12 3.55 -1.88
N LYS A 149 1.22 4.79 -1.39
CA LYS A 149 2.50 5.53 -1.29
C LYS A 149 3.49 4.89 -0.33
N GLY A 150 3.01 4.23 0.72
CA GLY A 150 3.83 3.51 1.69
C GLY A 150 4.25 2.10 1.25
N TYR A 151 3.67 1.57 0.18
CA TYR A 151 3.91 0.20 -0.28
C TYR A 151 5.31 0.07 -0.90
N PRO A 152 6.15 -0.88 -0.46
CA PRO A 152 7.60 -0.86 -0.72
C PRO A 152 8.01 -1.31 -2.14
N ASN A 153 7.07 -1.83 -2.93
CA ASN A 153 7.35 -2.30 -4.28
C ASN A 153 6.74 -1.33 -5.29
N ALA A 154 7.50 -1.02 -6.35
CA ALA A 154 7.07 -0.09 -7.40
C ALA A 154 5.71 -0.46 -8.02
N VAL A 155 5.39 -1.75 -8.17
CA VAL A 155 4.11 -2.18 -8.73
C VAL A 155 3.39 -3.12 -7.77
N MET A 156 2.28 -2.66 -7.22
CA MET A 156 1.36 -3.47 -6.44
C MET A 156 0.30 -4.05 -7.36
N ALA A 157 0.16 -5.37 -7.40
CA ALA A 157 -0.93 -6.03 -8.08
C ALA A 157 -2.19 -6.05 -7.21
N VAL A 158 -3.36 -5.99 -7.85
CA VAL A 158 -4.67 -6.25 -7.27
C VAL A 158 -5.34 -7.35 -8.09
N ASN A 159 -5.53 -8.51 -7.48
CA ASN A 159 -6.27 -9.64 -8.06
C ASN A 159 -7.76 -9.36 -7.98
N LEU A 160 -8.34 -8.98 -9.12
CA LEU A 160 -9.74 -8.58 -9.23
C LEU A 160 -10.71 -9.72 -8.84
N PRO A 161 -10.58 -10.96 -9.34
CA PRO A 161 -11.41 -12.07 -8.87
C PRO A 161 -11.37 -12.27 -7.35
N ALA A 162 -10.19 -12.17 -6.72
CA ALA A 162 -10.07 -12.31 -5.28
C ALA A 162 -10.69 -11.13 -4.53
N LEU A 163 -10.55 -9.92 -5.05
CA LEU A 163 -11.16 -8.71 -4.50
C LEU A 163 -12.69 -8.80 -4.53
N PHE A 164 -13.28 -9.05 -5.71
CA PHE A 164 -14.73 -9.17 -5.87
C PHE A 164 -15.29 -10.32 -5.03
N GLY A 165 -14.60 -11.46 -4.95
CA GLY A 165 -15.00 -12.55 -4.07
C GLY A 165 -14.98 -12.22 -2.57
N VAL A 166 -14.34 -11.12 -2.15
CA VAL A 166 -14.46 -10.60 -0.77
C VAL A 166 -15.60 -9.60 -0.65
N ILE A 167 -15.79 -8.73 -1.64
CA ILE A 167 -16.89 -7.77 -1.69
C ILE A 167 -18.24 -8.50 -1.66
N GLU A 168 -18.43 -9.50 -2.53
CA GLU A 168 -19.67 -10.31 -2.58
C GLU A 168 -19.98 -10.98 -1.23
N LYS A 169 -18.95 -11.46 -0.52
CA LYS A 169 -19.11 -12.06 0.80
C LYS A 169 -19.53 -11.03 1.85
N ALA A 170 -18.98 -9.82 1.78
CA ALA A 170 -19.33 -8.73 2.68
C ALA A 170 -20.79 -8.29 2.47
N GLU A 171 -21.22 -8.14 1.21
CA GLU A 171 -22.60 -7.81 0.85
C GLU A 171 -23.58 -8.89 1.30
N SER A 172 -23.24 -10.17 1.11
CA SER A 172 -24.06 -11.28 1.59
C SER A 172 -24.26 -11.25 3.11
N ILE A 173 -23.21 -10.95 3.88
CA ILE A 173 -23.31 -10.81 5.34
C ILE A 173 -24.17 -9.61 5.72
N ALA A 174 -23.99 -8.47 5.06
CA ALA A 174 -24.80 -7.27 5.30
C ALA A 174 -26.28 -7.55 5.02
N GLY A 175 -26.59 -8.26 3.94
CA GLY A 175 -27.95 -8.68 3.60
C GLY A 175 -28.57 -9.60 4.65
N LEU A 176 -27.78 -10.51 5.25
CA LEU A 176 -28.25 -11.35 6.35
C LEU A 176 -28.57 -10.51 7.59
N VAL A 177 -27.68 -9.60 7.98
CA VAL A 177 -27.88 -8.72 9.14
C VAL A 177 -29.13 -7.84 8.95
N GLN A 178 -29.32 -7.30 7.75
CA GLN A 178 -30.51 -6.51 7.41
C GLN A 178 -31.78 -7.38 7.46
N PHE A 179 -31.75 -8.58 6.89
CA PHE A 179 -32.86 -9.53 6.93
C PHE A 179 -33.32 -9.85 8.36
N PHE A 180 -32.37 -10.08 9.28
CA PHE A 180 -32.69 -10.35 10.69
C PHE A 180 -33.07 -9.09 11.48
N SER A 181 -32.66 -7.90 11.03
CA SER A 181 -33.06 -6.62 11.64
C SER A 181 -34.48 -6.21 11.24
N ASP A 182 -34.88 -6.48 10.00
CA ASP A 182 -36.17 -6.09 9.43
C ASP A 182 -37.28 -7.15 9.66
N SER A 183 -36.90 -8.38 10.00
CA SER A 183 -37.86 -9.43 10.39
C SER A 183 -38.17 -9.33 11.88
N PRO A 184 -39.42 -9.04 12.31
CA PRO A 184 -39.80 -9.15 13.70
C PRO A 184 -39.52 -10.58 14.14
N LEU A 185 -38.83 -10.74 15.28
CA LEU A 185 -38.64 -12.02 15.97
C LEU A 185 -39.97 -12.56 16.54
N ASP A 186 -41.09 -12.40 15.82
CA ASP A 186 -42.45 -12.78 16.23
C ASP A 186 -42.59 -14.30 16.35
N GLY A 187 -41.78 -15.08 15.63
CA GLY A 187 -41.80 -16.55 15.70
C GLY A 187 -41.22 -17.15 17.00
N MET A 188 -40.71 -16.34 17.94
CA MET A 188 -40.12 -16.85 19.20
C MET A 188 -40.97 -16.58 20.46
N LYS A 189 -42.19 -16.05 20.32
CA LYS A 189 -43.10 -15.82 21.46
C LYS A 189 -44.20 -16.87 21.64
N ASP A 190 -44.42 -17.74 20.67
CA ASP A 190 -45.52 -18.73 20.70
C ASP A 190 -45.07 -20.15 21.10
N ALA A 191 -43.80 -20.35 21.47
CA ALA A 191 -43.33 -21.59 22.07
C ALA A 191 -43.41 -21.52 23.60
N GLN A 192 -44.63 -21.47 24.15
CA GLN A 192 -44.88 -21.88 25.53
C GLN A 192 -45.53 -23.28 25.53
N PRO A 193 -45.07 -24.22 26.38
CA PRO A 193 -45.58 -25.58 26.43
C PRO A 193 -47.03 -25.67 26.92
#